data_AF-A0A423PKY9-F1
#
_entry.id   AF-A0A423PKY9-F1
#
_cell.length_a   1.000
_cell.length_b   1.000
_cell.length_c   1.000
_cell.angle_alpha   90.00
_cell.angle_beta   90.00
_cell.angle_gamma   90.00
#
_symmetry.space_group_name_H-M   'P 1'
#
loop_
_entity.id
_entity.type
_entity.pdbx_description
1 polymer ?
#
loop_
_entity_poly.entity_id
_entity_poly.type
_entity_poly.pdbx_seq_one_letter_code
_entity_poly.pdbx_strand_id
1 'polypeptide(L)'
;MSADEAAAPEGDEREFSYETFGRRFFEYAVTTERVESALASIAGDRIDVGPRSIGPGGVASITASGHVVAPKVTPREGEVIAFDVTLPVHLALEVRLAGQSHRFDADLHADLRLTARALAPLRIFIDVATPAEADVRVEVAARGFGANVLNRLADVEGELRRHVAHYIAEQIDAPRIRALRDIDVADRLERSWAG
;
A
#
# COMPACT_ATOMS: atom_id res chain seq x y z
N MET A 1 30.44 16.05 32.24
CA MET A 1 29.08 15.98 31.68
C MET A 1 29.21 16.27 30.20
N SER A 2 28.98 15.24 29.41
CA SER A 2 29.22 15.17 27.97
C SER A 2 28.15 15.93 27.20
N ALA A 3 28.57 16.70 26.19
CA ALA A 3 27.78 16.94 25.01
C ALA A 3 28.37 16.03 23.94
N ASP A 4 27.59 15.01 23.57
CA ASP A 4 27.86 14.08 22.49
C ASP A 4 27.61 14.83 21.17
N GLU A 5 28.67 15.45 20.66
CA GLU A 5 28.71 16.01 19.31
C GLU A 5 28.88 14.82 18.38
N ALA A 6 27.75 14.32 17.85
CA ALA A 6 27.73 13.25 16.86
C ALA A 6 28.52 13.72 15.63
N ALA A 7 29.78 13.31 15.58
CA ALA A 7 30.68 13.57 14.47
C ALA A 7 30.04 13.08 13.16
N ALA A 8 29.89 13.98 12.20
CA ALA A 8 29.60 13.61 10.83
C ALA A 8 30.67 12.61 10.36
N PRO A 9 30.31 11.51 9.66
CA PRO A 9 31.31 10.56 9.21
C PRO A 9 32.30 11.30 8.30
N GLU A 10 33.57 11.34 8.71
CA GLU A 10 34.68 11.84 7.89
C GLU A 10 34.68 11.05 6.57
N GLY A 11 34.30 11.73 5.50
CA GLY A 11 34.12 11.13 4.19
C GLY A 11 35.47 10.74 3.61
N ASP A 12 35.64 9.46 3.34
CA ASP A 12 36.68 8.95 2.45
C ASP A 12 36.44 9.59 1.07
N GLU A 13 37.26 10.58 0.69
CA GLU A 13 37.20 11.33 -0.58
C GLU A 13 37.57 10.44 -1.77
N ARG A 14 36.81 9.36 -1.96
CA ARG A 14 36.91 8.47 -3.10
C ARG A 14 36.05 8.98 -4.24
N GLU A 15 36.68 9.19 -5.38
CA GLU A 15 35.97 9.39 -6.64
C GLU A 15 35.23 8.11 -7.04
N PHE A 16 33.99 8.24 -7.49
CA PHE A 16 33.17 7.13 -7.99
C PHE A 16 32.94 7.26 -9.49
N SER A 17 32.83 6.13 -10.19
CA SER A 17 32.32 6.15 -11.58
C SER A 17 30.88 6.68 -11.60
N TYR A 18 30.43 7.22 -12.73
CA TYR A 18 29.06 7.72 -12.89
C TYR A 18 28.00 6.65 -12.60
N GLU A 19 28.25 5.40 -12.99
CA GLU A 19 27.38 4.26 -12.72
C GLU A 19 27.29 3.97 -11.21
N THR A 20 28.44 4.01 -10.52
CA THR A 20 28.51 3.77 -9.07
C THR A 20 27.81 4.89 -8.31
N PHE A 21 28.04 6.14 -8.72
CA PHE A 21 27.35 7.30 -8.18
C PHE A 21 25.83 7.17 -8.37
N GLY A 22 25.38 6.86 -9.58
CA GLY A 22 23.96 6.69 -9.89
C GLY A 22 23.30 5.61 -9.03
N ARG A 23 23.97 4.46 -8.87
CA ARG A 23 23.47 3.39 -8.00
C ARG A 23 23.32 3.84 -6.55
N ARG A 24 24.39 4.39 -5.97
CA ARG A 24 24.39 4.88 -4.58
C ARG A 24 23.42 6.01 -4.36
N PHE A 25 23.25 6.89 -5.35
CA PHE A 25 22.26 7.95 -5.32
C PHE A 25 20.85 7.37 -5.17
N PHE A 26 20.49 6.34 -5.94
CA PHE A 26 19.19 5.67 -5.80
C PHE A 26 19.02 5.00 -4.44
N GLU A 27 20.05 4.32 -3.92
CA GLU A 27 20.04 3.68 -2.60
C GLU A 27 19.87 4.69 -1.47
N TYR A 28 20.50 5.87 -1.60
CA TYR A 28 20.33 6.96 -0.66
C TYR A 28 18.98 7.67 -0.82
N ALA A 29 18.50 7.83 -2.05
CA ALA A 29 17.29 8.57 -2.38
C ALA A 29 16.02 7.81 -1.98
N VAL A 30 15.99 6.49 -2.19
CA VAL A 30 14.81 5.64 -2.01
C VAL A 30 15.07 4.63 -0.89
N THR A 31 14.76 5.04 0.33
CA THR A 31 14.90 4.20 1.53
C THR A 31 13.53 3.71 2.02
N THR A 32 13.54 2.65 2.83
CA THR A 32 12.33 2.11 3.47
C THR A 32 11.57 3.19 4.23
N GLU A 33 12.25 4.01 5.02
CA GLU A 33 11.64 5.04 5.87
C GLU A 33 10.95 6.12 5.04
N ARG A 34 11.52 6.48 3.89
CA ARG A 34 10.90 7.45 2.97
C ARG A 34 9.66 6.87 2.29
N VAL A 35 9.71 5.58 1.91
CA VAL A 35 8.54 4.88 1.35
C VAL A 35 7.43 4.77 2.40
N GLU A 36 7.76 4.37 3.63
CA GLU A 36 6.81 4.32 4.75
C GLU A 36 6.19 5.69 5.03
N SER A 37 7.01 6.73 5.10
CA SER A 37 6.55 8.10 5.34
C SER A 37 5.61 8.59 4.24
N ALA A 38 5.88 8.26 2.97
CA ALA A 38 5.00 8.62 1.87
C ALA A 38 3.64 7.91 1.95
N LEU A 39 3.66 6.61 2.29
CA LEU A 39 2.45 5.79 2.40
C LEU A 39 1.67 6.02 3.70
N ALA A 40 2.28 6.63 4.72
CA ALA A 40 1.61 6.96 5.98
C ALA A 40 0.36 7.83 5.79
N SER A 41 0.32 8.62 4.71
CA SER A 41 -0.85 9.42 4.34
C SER A 41 -2.10 8.62 3.95
N ILE A 42 -1.94 7.32 3.64
CA ILE A 42 -3.05 6.40 3.33
C ILE A 42 -3.62 5.77 4.61
N ALA A 43 -2.83 5.72 5.68
CA ALA A 43 -3.28 5.15 6.95
C ALA A 43 -4.45 5.98 7.52
N GLY A 44 -5.50 5.30 7.95
CA GLY A 44 -6.73 5.91 8.44
C GLY A 44 -7.74 6.25 7.34
N ASP A 45 -7.40 6.09 6.06
CA ASP A 45 -8.37 6.27 4.98
C ASP A 45 -9.55 5.31 5.16
N ARG A 46 -10.76 5.86 5.06
CA ARG A 46 -12.00 5.09 5.23
C ARG A 46 -12.26 4.24 3.99
N ILE A 47 -12.70 3.01 4.24
CA ILE A 47 -13.23 2.11 3.24
C ILE A 47 -14.67 1.80 3.63
N ASP A 48 -15.60 2.18 2.77
CA ASP A 48 -17.01 1.87 2.93
C ASP A 48 -17.47 1.05 1.71
N VAL A 49 -18.12 -0.07 1.97
CA VAL A 49 -18.78 -0.94 1.00
C VAL A 49 -20.28 -0.88 1.32
N GLY A 50 -21.03 -0.09 0.54
CA GLY A 50 -22.48 0.03 0.70
C GLY A 50 -23.24 -1.21 0.23
N PRO A 51 -24.56 -1.31 0.48
CA PRO A 51 -25.29 -2.58 0.36
C PRO A 51 -25.15 -3.21 -1.04
N ARG A 52 -24.35 -4.28 -1.14
CA ARG A 52 -24.19 -5.06 -2.37
C ARG A 52 -24.95 -6.36 -2.25
N SER A 53 -25.76 -6.67 -3.26
CA SER A 53 -26.44 -7.96 -3.34
C SER A 53 -25.44 -9.04 -3.74
N ILE A 54 -25.42 -10.15 -3.01
CA ILE A 54 -24.50 -11.28 -3.22
C ILE A 54 -25.25 -12.60 -3.40
N GLY A 55 -24.71 -13.44 -4.27
CA GLY A 55 -25.24 -14.76 -4.64
C GLY A 55 -26.40 -14.74 -5.65
N PRO A 56 -26.83 -15.92 -6.13
CA PRO A 56 -27.86 -16.05 -7.16
C PRO A 56 -29.18 -15.42 -6.70
N GLY A 57 -29.74 -14.51 -7.50
CA GLY A 57 -31.02 -13.83 -7.21
C GLY A 57 -30.98 -12.78 -6.10
N GLY A 58 -29.80 -12.34 -5.61
CA GLY A 58 -29.69 -11.26 -4.63
C GLY A 58 -30.23 -11.62 -3.23
N VAL A 59 -30.20 -12.90 -2.89
CA VAL A 59 -30.78 -13.44 -1.65
C VAL A 59 -30.02 -13.06 -0.36
N ALA A 60 -28.87 -12.39 -0.49
CA ALA A 60 -28.15 -11.80 0.63
C ALA A 60 -27.59 -10.43 0.24
N SER A 61 -27.37 -9.57 1.24
CA SER A 61 -26.72 -8.27 1.04
C SER A 61 -25.59 -8.07 2.02
N ILE A 62 -24.50 -7.45 1.59
CA ILE A 62 -23.35 -7.10 2.42
C ILE A 62 -23.19 -5.58 2.51
N THR A 63 -22.90 -5.11 3.72
CA THR A 63 -22.33 -3.79 3.98
C THR A 63 -21.01 -3.99 4.73
N ALA A 64 -19.99 -3.20 4.42
CA ALA A 64 -18.74 -3.16 5.17
C ALA A 64 -18.33 -1.72 5.43
N SER A 65 -17.70 -1.47 6.57
CA SER A 65 -17.11 -0.16 6.88
C SER A 65 -15.86 -0.35 7.70
N GLY A 66 -14.83 0.43 7.41
CA GLY A 66 -13.57 0.30 8.13
C GLY A 66 -12.53 1.28 7.63
N HIS A 67 -11.26 0.91 7.84
CA HIS A 67 -10.14 1.80 7.56
C HIS A 67 -8.88 1.03 7.19
N VAL A 68 -8.02 1.71 6.45
CA VAL A 68 -6.66 1.27 6.17
C VAL A 68 -5.78 1.48 7.40
N VAL A 69 -4.95 0.50 7.72
CA VAL A 69 -3.98 0.54 8.81
C VAL A 69 -2.61 0.97 8.26
N ALA A 70 -1.71 1.38 9.15
CA ALA A 70 -0.33 1.68 8.78
C ALA A 70 0.30 0.53 7.97
N PRO A 71 0.83 0.82 6.77
CA PRO A 71 1.47 -0.18 5.92
C PRO A 71 2.79 -0.65 6.52
N LYS A 72 3.18 -1.88 6.19
CA LYS A 72 4.50 -2.43 6.47
C LYS A 72 5.29 -2.51 5.18
N VAL A 73 6.52 -2.02 5.18
CA VAL A 73 7.38 -1.97 4.00
C VAL A 73 8.62 -2.82 4.27
N THR A 74 8.91 -3.77 3.39
CA THR A 74 10.14 -4.57 3.47
C THR A 74 10.95 -4.42 2.20
N PRO A 75 12.25 -4.07 2.30
CA PRO A 75 13.10 -3.99 1.12
C PRO A 75 13.25 -5.35 0.47
N ARG A 76 13.34 -5.35 -0.86
CA ARG A 76 13.54 -6.54 -1.67
C ARG A 76 14.94 -6.52 -2.25
N GLU A 77 15.68 -7.60 -2.05
CA GLU A 77 16.99 -7.77 -2.66
C GLU A 77 16.87 -7.97 -4.18
N GLY A 78 17.77 -7.33 -4.93
CA GLY A 78 17.81 -7.47 -6.37
C GLY A 78 18.59 -6.37 -7.09
N GLU A 79 18.58 -6.47 -8.42
CA GLU A 79 19.24 -5.49 -9.31
C GLU A 79 18.51 -4.14 -9.33
N VAL A 80 17.22 -4.09 -9.01
CA VAL A 80 16.47 -2.84 -8.88
C VAL A 80 16.08 -2.61 -7.42
N ILE A 81 16.01 -1.34 -7.00
CA ILE A 81 15.49 -1.01 -5.68
C ILE A 81 13.99 -1.25 -5.70
N ALA A 82 13.53 -2.21 -4.91
CA ALA A 82 12.15 -2.59 -4.81
C ALA A 82 11.75 -2.86 -3.36
N PHE A 83 10.46 -2.78 -3.09
CA PHE A 83 9.88 -3.04 -1.77
C PHE A 83 8.63 -3.88 -1.93
N ASP A 84 8.46 -4.82 -1.02
CA ASP A 84 7.17 -5.47 -0.79
C ASP A 84 6.44 -4.68 0.29
N VAL A 85 5.18 -4.35 0.04
CA VAL A 85 4.35 -3.52 0.94
C VAL A 85 3.10 -4.30 1.29
N THR A 86 2.90 -4.57 2.58
CA THR A 86 1.64 -5.13 3.07
C THR A 86 0.79 -4.03 3.65
N LEU A 87 -0.42 -3.85 3.09
CA LEU A 87 -1.42 -2.89 3.53
C LEU A 87 -2.53 -3.63 4.30
N PRO A 88 -2.56 -3.54 5.64
CA PRO A 88 -3.64 -4.13 6.42
C PRO A 88 -4.89 -3.23 6.36
N VAL A 89 -6.07 -3.86 6.30
CA VAL A 89 -7.37 -3.20 6.31
C VAL A 89 -8.26 -3.93 7.29
N HIS A 90 -8.88 -3.19 8.20
CA HIS A 90 -9.87 -3.73 9.15
C HIS A 90 -11.27 -3.29 8.75
N LEU A 91 -12.17 -4.23 8.52
CA LEU A 91 -13.56 -3.99 8.15
C LEU A 91 -14.52 -4.62 9.17
N ALA A 92 -15.51 -3.84 9.60
CA ALA A 92 -16.71 -4.35 10.24
C ALA A 92 -17.75 -4.67 9.17
N LEU A 93 -18.23 -5.91 9.14
CA LEU A 93 -19.16 -6.43 8.15
C LEU A 93 -20.55 -6.62 8.74
N GLU A 94 -21.59 -6.28 7.96
CA GLU A 94 -22.96 -6.73 8.17
C GLU A 94 -23.44 -7.51 6.95
N VAL A 95 -23.76 -8.79 7.14
CA VAL A 95 -24.33 -9.66 6.12
C VAL A 95 -25.78 -9.94 6.47
N ARG A 96 -26.70 -9.56 5.58
CA ARG A 96 -28.12 -9.86 5.72
C ARG A 96 -28.47 -11.08 4.87
N LEU A 97 -28.99 -12.14 5.50
CA LEU A 97 -29.37 -13.39 4.87
C LEU A 97 -30.73 -13.84 5.42
N ALA A 98 -31.67 -14.20 4.53
CA ALA A 98 -33.00 -14.70 4.93
C ALA A 98 -33.72 -13.80 5.96
N GLY A 99 -33.55 -12.48 5.85
CA GLY A 99 -34.15 -11.49 6.76
C GLY A 99 -33.42 -11.32 8.10
N GLN A 100 -32.32 -12.04 8.34
CA GLN A 100 -31.49 -11.92 9.53
C GLN A 100 -30.18 -11.20 9.21
N SER A 101 -29.76 -10.27 10.07
CA SER A 101 -28.45 -9.62 9.96
C SER A 101 -27.43 -10.31 10.86
N HIS A 102 -26.27 -10.60 10.29
CA HIS A 102 -25.12 -11.18 10.97
C HIS A 102 -23.94 -10.21 10.88
N ARG A 103 -23.20 -10.05 11.98
CA ARG A 103 -22.04 -9.16 12.05
C ARG A 103 -20.77 -9.98 12.14
N PHE A 104 -19.74 -9.53 11.43
CA PHE A 104 -18.42 -10.14 11.41
C PHE A 104 -17.37 -9.05 11.42
N ASP A 105 -16.18 -9.37 11.91
CA ASP A 105 -14.98 -8.60 11.67
C ASP A 105 -14.17 -9.32 10.58
N ALA A 106 -13.60 -8.54 9.67
CA ALA A 106 -12.73 -9.04 8.63
C ALA A 106 -11.42 -8.26 8.59
N ASP A 107 -10.33 -9.01 8.58
CA ASP A 107 -8.98 -8.52 8.42
C ASP A 107 -8.53 -8.83 6.99
N LEU A 108 -8.11 -7.80 6.28
CA LEU A 108 -7.63 -7.93 4.91
C LEU A 108 -6.18 -7.49 4.84
N HIS A 109 -5.41 -8.18 4.00
CA HIS A 109 -4.01 -7.87 3.73
C HIS A 109 -3.81 -7.78 2.23
N ALA A 110 -3.60 -6.57 1.73
CA ALA A 110 -3.22 -6.36 0.34
C ALA A 110 -1.70 -6.27 0.21
N ASP A 111 -1.12 -7.13 -0.61
CA ASP A 111 0.32 -7.18 -0.86
C ASP A 111 0.64 -6.46 -2.17
N LEU A 112 1.46 -5.41 -2.10
CA LEU A 112 1.84 -4.56 -3.23
C LEU A 112 3.35 -4.67 -3.48
N ARG A 113 3.75 -4.42 -4.73
CA ARG A 113 5.15 -4.27 -5.09
C ARG A 113 5.44 -2.86 -5.58
N LEU A 114 6.44 -2.24 -4.94
CA LEU A 114 6.98 -0.94 -5.33
C LEU A 114 8.34 -1.15 -5.99
N THR A 115 8.62 -0.44 -7.08
CA THR A 115 9.91 -0.47 -7.77
C THR A 115 10.34 0.96 -8.09
N ALA A 116 11.54 1.35 -7.66
CA ALA A 116 12.13 2.61 -8.07
C ALA A 116 12.66 2.51 -9.50
N ARG A 117 12.29 3.48 -10.34
CA ARG A 117 12.69 3.58 -11.74
C ARG A 117 13.42 4.91 -11.95
N ALA A 118 14.52 4.86 -12.70
CA ALA A 118 15.13 6.05 -13.28
C ALA A 118 14.44 6.35 -14.61
N LEU A 119 13.83 7.52 -14.74
CA LEU A 119 13.18 7.98 -15.96
C LEU A 119 13.89 9.22 -16.52
N ALA A 120 13.83 9.38 -17.84
CA ALA A 120 14.32 10.58 -18.50
C ALA A 120 13.46 11.81 -18.14
N PRO A 121 14.06 13.03 -18.07
CA PRO A 121 15.49 13.30 -18.24
C PRO A 121 16.33 13.02 -16.97
N LEU A 122 15.79 13.19 -15.77
CA LEU A 122 16.43 12.85 -14.50
C LEU A 122 15.36 12.76 -13.39
N ARG A 123 14.50 11.76 -13.49
CA ARG A 123 13.37 11.55 -12.57
C ARG A 123 13.49 10.23 -11.83
N ILE A 124 13.16 10.25 -10.55
CA ILE A 124 12.95 9.03 -9.77
C ILE A 124 11.44 8.79 -9.74
N PHE A 125 11.01 7.67 -10.29
CA PHE A 125 9.61 7.26 -10.29
C PHE A 125 9.41 6.00 -9.48
N ILE A 126 8.49 6.03 -8.52
CA ILE A 126 8.08 4.87 -7.75
C ILE A 126 6.90 4.21 -8.47
N ASP A 127 7.24 3.17 -9.23
CA ASP A 127 6.29 2.31 -9.91
C ASP A 127 5.60 1.41 -8.88
N VAL A 128 4.27 1.45 -8.86
CA VAL A 128 3.44 0.64 -7.96
C VAL A 128 2.62 -0.29 -8.83
N ALA A 129 2.84 -1.60 -8.69
CA ALA A 129 2.03 -2.58 -9.41
C ALA A 129 0.56 -2.46 -8.98
N THR A 130 -0.35 -2.36 -9.94
CA THR A 130 -1.79 -2.37 -9.65
C THR A 130 -2.17 -3.71 -9.00
N PRO A 131 -2.78 -3.72 -7.82
CA PRO A 131 -3.15 -4.97 -7.15
C PRO A 131 -4.26 -5.70 -7.92
N ALA A 132 -4.08 -7.00 -8.08
CA ALA A 132 -5.13 -7.91 -8.49
C ALA A 132 -5.93 -8.41 -7.27
N GLU A 133 -7.09 -9.02 -7.50
CA GLU A 133 -7.89 -9.65 -6.42
C GLU A 133 -7.09 -10.73 -5.67
N ALA A 134 -6.17 -11.41 -6.36
CA ALA A 134 -5.30 -12.44 -5.79
C ALA A 134 -4.24 -11.88 -4.84
N ASP A 135 -3.93 -10.58 -4.93
CA ASP A 135 -2.99 -9.91 -4.04
C ASP A 135 -3.65 -9.49 -2.72
N VAL A 136 -4.96 -9.71 -2.57
CA VAL A 136 -5.72 -9.40 -1.35
C VAL A 136 -6.09 -10.70 -0.63
N ARG A 137 -5.54 -10.88 0.55
CA ARG A 137 -5.92 -11.95 1.48
C ARG A 137 -7.03 -11.44 2.40
N VAL A 138 -8.00 -12.30 2.71
CA VAL A 138 -9.15 -11.97 3.56
C VAL A 138 -9.28 -13.03 4.63
N GLU A 139 -9.41 -12.59 5.87
CA GLU A 139 -9.65 -13.43 7.04
C GLU A 139 -10.91 -12.92 7.73
N VAL A 140 -11.97 -13.74 7.76
CA VAL A 140 -13.25 -13.39 8.40
C VAL A 140 -13.42 -14.19 9.69
N ALA A 141 -13.65 -13.50 10.81
CA ALA A 141 -13.89 -14.14 12.09
C ALA A 141 -15.36 -14.60 12.22
N ALA A 142 -15.62 -15.88 11.94
CA ALA A 142 -16.98 -16.46 11.91
C ALA A 142 -17.19 -17.63 12.89
N ARG A 143 -16.87 -17.47 14.18
CA ARG A 143 -17.08 -18.53 15.18
C ARG A 143 -18.57 -18.73 15.50
N GLY A 144 -19.04 -19.98 15.49
CA GLY A 144 -20.37 -20.36 15.98
C GLY A 144 -21.51 -20.25 14.96
N PHE A 145 -21.23 -20.08 13.67
CA PHE A 145 -22.24 -19.96 12.61
C PHE A 145 -22.54 -21.30 11.93
N GLY A 146 -23.78 -21.46 11.46
CA GLY A 146 -24.22 -22.64 10.71
C GLY A 146 -23.68 -22.68 9.28
N ALA A 147 -23.69 -23.88 8.67
CA ALA A 147 -23.10 -24.13 7.33
C ALA A 147 -23.63 -23.22 6.21
N ASN A 148 -24.91 -22.84 6.25
CA ASN A 148 -25.50 -21.94 5.25
C ASN A 148 -24.87 -20.53 5.29
N VAL A 149 -24.58 -20.01 6.49
CA VAL A 149 -23.89 -18.72 6.66
C VAL A 149 -22.43 -18.85 6.23
N LEU A 150 -21.76 -19.94 6.60
CA LEU A 150 -20.37 -20.20 6.21
C LEU A 150 -20.18 -20.27 4.67
N ASN A 151 -21.08 -20.92 3.94
CA ASN A 151 -21.01 -20.96 2.48
C ASN A 151 -21.14 -19.57 1.84
N ARG A 152 -21.92 -18.67 2.45
CA ARG A 152 -22.06 -17.29 1.96
C ARG A 152 -20.86 -16.42 2.25
N LEU A 153 -20.05 -16.77 3.24
CA LEU A 153 -18.82 -16.03 3.53
C LEU A 153 -17.80 -16.16 2.39
N ALA A 154 -17.76 -17.29 1.66
CA ALA A 154 -16.87 -17.42 0.52
C ALA A 154 -17.20 -16.40 -0.61
N ASP A 155 -18.49 -16.20 -0.91
CA ASP A 155 -18.94 -15.18 -1.86
C ASP A 155 -18.61 -13.76 -1.35
N VAL A 156 -18.79 -13.52 -0.05
CA VAL A 156 -18.43 -12.26 0.62
C VAL A 156 -16.93 -11.97 0.48
N GLU A 157 -16.07 -12.94 0.78
CA GLU A 157 -14.62 -12.75 0.68
C GLU A 157 -14.19 -12.38 -0.74
N GLY A 158 -14.79 -13.01 -1.76
CA GLY A 158 -14.52 -12.65 -3.16
C GLY A 158 -14.87 -11.20 -3.48
N GLU A 159 -16.03 -10.74 -3.03
CA GLU A 159 -16.46 -9.36 -3.23
C GLU A 159 -15.58 -8.36 -2.45
N LEU A 160 -15.18 -8.71 -1.21
CA LEU A 160 -14.27 -7.89 -0.41
C LEU A 160 -12.89 -7.76 -1.06
N ARG A 161 -12.31 -8.86 -1.59
CA ARG A 161 -11.04 -8.84 -2.34
C ARG A 161 -11.13 -7.88 -3.53
N ARG A 162 -12.17 -8.03 -4.34
CA ARG A 162 -12.43 -7.19 -5.51
C ARG A 162 -12.55 -5.72 -5.15
N HIS A 163 -13.38 -5.40 -4.16
CA HIS A 163 -13.63 -4.02 -3.77
C HIS A 163 -12.38 -3.36 -3.18
N VAL A 164 -11.63 -4.08 -2.32
CA VAL A 164 -10.39 -3.54 -1.74
C VAL A 164 -9.29 -3.39 -2.79
N ALA A 165 -9.09 -4.36 -3.68
CA ALA A 165 -8.12 -4.22 -4.78
C ALA A 165 -8.44 -3.00 -5.66
N HIS A 166 -9.71 -2.82 -6.02
CA HIS A 166 -10.17 -1.66 -6.77
C HIS A 166 -9.94 -0.34 -6.03
N TYR A 167 -10.33 -0.29 -4.76
CA TYR A 167 -10.13 0.88 -3.92
C TYR A 167 -8.64 1.28 -3.83
N ILE A 168 -7.75 0.31 -3.60
CA ILE A 168 -6.31 0.56 -3.53
C ILE A 168 -5.78 1.07 -4.87
N ALA A 169 -6.21 0.49 -5.99
CA ALA A 169 -5.84 0.96 -7.33
C ALA A 169 -6.25 2.43 -7.53
N GLU A 170 -7.46 2.80 -7.12
CA GLU A 170 -7.93 4.20 -7.16
C GLU A 170 -7.09 5.12 -6.25
N GLN A 171 -6.71 4.67 -5.05
CA GLN A 171 -5.88 5.46 -4.14
C GLN A 171 -4.46 5.66 -4.66
N ILE A 172 -3.86 4.63 -5.26
CA ILE A 172 -2.55 4.75 -5.93
C ILE A 172 -2.60 5.86 -6.97
N ASP A 173 -3.71 5.97 -7.69
CA ASP A 173 -3.95 6.97 -8.72
C ASP A 173 -4.48 8.31 -8.23
N ALA A 174 -4.74 8.46 -6.93
CA ALA A 174 -5.15 9.72 -6.36
C ALA A 174 -4.01 10.77 -6.49
N PRO A 175 -4.31 12.05 -6.75
CA PRO A 175 -3.30 13.09 -6.92
C PRO A 175 -2.29 13.18 -5.76
N ARG A 176 -2.76 12.99 -4.52
CA ARG A 176 -1.91 13.04 -3.32
C ARG A 176 -0.84 11.95 -3.30
N ILE A 177 -1.13 10.76 -3.84
CA ILE A 177 -0.17 9.65 -3.91
C ILE A 177 0.68 9.76 -5.17
N ARG A 178 0.08 10.10 -6.32
CA ARG A 178 0.81 10.36 -7.57
C ARG A 178 1.93 11.37 -7.41
N ALA A 179 1.68 12.48 -6.72
CA ALA A 179 2.71 13.52 -6.48
C ALA A 179 3.89 13.03 -5.64
N LEU A 180 3.71 12.02 -4.78
CA LEU A 180 4.78 11.44 -3.96
C LEU A 180 5.58 10.37 -4.72
N ARG A 181 5.01 9.80 -5.78
CA ARG A 181 5.65 8.77 -6.61
C ARG A 181 6.61 9.33 -7.65
N ASP A 182 6.57 10.64 -7.91
CA ASP A 182 7.29 11.26 -9.02
C ASP A 182 8.18 12.39 -8.52
N ILE A 183 9.48 12.13 -8.47
CA ILE A 183 10.47 13.06 -7.96
C ILE A 183 11.29 13.58 -9.14
N ASP A 184 11.09 14.86 -9.46
CA ASP A 184 11.93 15.56 -10.41
C ASP A 184 13.24 16.01 -9.74
N VAL A 185 14.34 15.33 -10.09
CA VAL A 185 15.67 15.62 -9.56
C VAL A 185 16.31 16.77 -10.34
N ALA A 186 16.05 16.89 -11.64
CA ALA A 186 16.56 17.99 -12.46
C ALA A 186 16.06 19.34 -11.93
N ASP A 187 14.75 19.48 -11.72
CA ASP A 187 14.15 20.71 -11.19
C ASP A 187 14.69 21.07 -9.81
N ARG A 188 15.01 20.07 -8.98
CA ARG A 188 15.60 20.29 -7.64
C ARG A 188 17.05 20.77 -7.74
N LEU A 189 17.84 20.20 -8.65
CA LEU A 189 19.21 20.62 -8.90
C LEU A 189 19.26 22.04 -9.47
N GLU A 190 18.43 22.35 -10.47
CA GLU A 190 18.35 23.68 -11.07
C GLU A 190 18.05 24.76 -10.02
N ARG A 191 17.07 24.52 -9.15
CA ARG A 191 16.77 25.43 -8.02
C ARG A 191 17.92 25.60 -7.04
N SER A 192 18.71 24.54 -6.81
CA SER A 192 19.85 24.61 -5.90
C SER A 192 21.03 25.41 -6.47
N TRP A 193 21.23 25.38 -7.79
CA TRP A 193 22.25 26.16 -8.48
C TRP A 193 21.81 27.59 -8.81
N ALA A 194 20.50 27.81 -8.94
CA ALA A 194 19.94 29.12 -9.25
C ALA A 194 20.03 30.13 -8.10
N GLY A 195 20.31 29.68 -6.86
CA GLY A 195 20.64 30.53 -5.70
C GLY A 195 19.61 31.60 -5.37
#